data_AF-F4MW07-F1
#
_entry.id   AF-F4MW07-F1
#
_cell.length_a   1.000
_cell.length_b   1.000
_cell.length_c   1.000
_cell.angle_alpha   90.00
_cell.angle_beta   90.00
_cell.angle_gamma   90.00
#
_symmetry.space_group_name_H-M   'P 1'
#
loop_
_entity.id
_entity.type
_entity.pdbx_description
1 polymer ?
#
loop_
_entity_poly.entity_id
_entity_poly.type
_entity_poly.pdbx_seq_one_letter_code
_entity_poly.pdbx_strand_id
1 'polypeptide(L)'
;MVKSQPIMRYILRVIPAVAAAVMLSACSSPQTSNLHNTQTEMRAVNDKDGLLLQASQDEFEAMVRNVDVKSKILEQYAGWKGVRYRLGGSSKRGIDCSAFVQTTFREQFGMDLPRSTSEQQDLGKKIQRTKLRPGDLVLFRAGSTGRHVGIYLGNDKFVHASTSVGVTISSLNEDYWNKRYRDGRRVLSSGSRS
;
A
#
# COMPACT_ATOMS: atom_id res chain seq x y z
N MET A 1 10.58 -48.75 -8.11
CA MET A 1 10.99 -48.67 -6.69
C MET A 1 10.66 -47.27 -6.18
N VAL A 2 9.45 -47.10 -5.64
CA VAL A 2 8.89 -45.82 -5.19
C VAL A 2 9.37 -45.56 -3.76
N LYS A 3 9.93 -44.38 -3.48
CA LYS A 3 10.20 -43.96 -2.09
C LYS A 3 9.35 -42.73 -1.75
N SER A 4 8.58 -42.95 -0.70
CA SER A 4 7.48 -42.17 -0.16
C SER A 4 7.98 -40.92 0.59
N GLN A 5 7.25 -39.82 0.43
CA GLN A 5 7.15 -38.73 1.40
C GLN A 5 6.40 -39.26 2.64
N PRO A 6 6.78 -38.86 3.88
CA PRO A 6 5.73 -38.38 4.80
C PRO A 6 6.26 -37.44 5.90
N ILE A 7 6.00 -36.13 5.80
CA ILE A 7 6.14 -35.21 6.95
C ILE A 7 4.84 -34.43 7.18
N MET A 8 3.72 -35.14 7.00
CA MET A 8 2.44 -34.79 7.62
C MET A 8 2.49 -35.18 9.10
N ARG A 9 3.26 -34.43 9.91
CA ARG A 9 3.44 -34.67 11.35
C ARG A 9 3.12 -33.49 12.26
N TYR A 10 2.54 -32.41 11.73
CA TYR A 10 2.19 -31.23 12.53
C TYR A 10 0.68 -30.99 12.71
N ILE A 11 -0.18 -31.92 12.26
CA ILE A 11 -1.64 -31.84 12.45
C ILE A 11 -2.08 -32.62 13.72
N LEU A 12 -1.15 -33.28 14.41
CA LEU A 12 -1.45 -34.08 15.62
C LEU A 12 -1.06 -33.34 16.92
N ARG A 13 -1.57 -32.11 17.10
CA ARG A 13 -1.64 -31.42 18.40
C ARG A 13 -2.93 -30.63 18.50
N VAL A 14 -4.05 -31.33 18.37
CA VAL A 14 -5.38 -30.79 18.62
C VAL A 14 -6.20 -31.87 19.35
N ILE A 15 -6.32 -31.68 20.69
CA ILE A 15 -7.45 -32.06 21.58
C ILE A 15 -7.48 -33.54 22.07
N PRO A 16 -8.01 -33.92 23.28
CA PRO A 16 -8.40 -33.20 24.53
C PRO A 16 -7.92 -33.88 25.86
N ALA A 17 -7.98 -33.19 27.01
CA ALA A 17 -8.28 -33.85 28.30
C ALA A 17 -8.85 -32.89 29.38
N VAL A 18 -10.17 -33.00 29.56
CA VAL A 18 -10.92 -33.01 30.84
C VAL A 18 -11.24 -31.69 31.57
N ALA A 19 -12.54 -31.41 31.48
CA ALA A 19 -13.39 -30.53 32.28
C ALA A 19 -13.33 -30.71 33.81
N ALA A 20 -13.41 -29.61 34.55
CA ALA A 20 -13.99 -29.44 35.89
C ALA A 20 -14.09 -27.91 36.16
N ALA A 21 -15.12 -27.28 36.71
CA ALA A 21 -16.44 -27.67 37.17
C ALA A 21 -17.32 -26.39 37.18
N VAL A 22 -18.59 -26.53 36.79
CA VAL A 22 -19.66 -25.55 36.97
C VAL A 22 -20.12 -25.58 38.43
N MET A 23 -20.24 -24.44 39.12
CA MET A 23 -21.29 -24.18 40.12
C MET A 23 -21.36 -22.70 40.58
N LEU A 24 -22.53 -22.09 40.34
CA LEU A 24 -23.32 -21.17 41.20
C LEU A 24 -22.68 -19.82 41.60
N SER A 25 -23.23 -18.67 41.21
CA SER A 25 -24.48 -18.19 41.81
C SER A 25 -25.22 -17.18 40.92
N ALA A 26 -26.51 -17.46 40.72
CA ALA A 26 -27.51 -16.50 40.32
C ALA A 26 -28.00 -15.73 41.56
N CYS A 27 -28.11 -14.40 41.44
CA CYS A 27 -29.04 -13.61 42.25
C CYS A 27 -29.76 -12.62 41.32
N SER A 28 -31.07 -12.79 41.26
CA SER A 28 -32.07 -11.96 40.58
C SER A 28 -32.48 -10.73 41.42
N SER A 29 -33.02 -9.72 40.73
CA SER A 29 -33.35 -8.33 41.12
C SER A 29 -34.38 -8.13 42.27
N PRO A 30 -34.61 -6.88 42.75
CA PRO A 30 -35.58 -5.98 42.10
C PRO A 30 -35.21 -4.46 42.08
N GLN A 31 -35.89 -3.73 41.18
CA GLN A 31 -35.95 -2.25 41.13
C GLN A 31 -36.87 -1.68 42.23
N THR A 32 -36.48 -0.57 42.88
CA THR A 32 -37.44 0.41 43.45
C THR A 32 -36.79 1.81 43.64
N SER A 33 -37.36 2.80 42.95
CA SER A 33 -37.61 4.22 43.30
C SER A 33 -36.64 5.02 44.20
N ASN A 34 -36.14 6.17 43.72
CA ASN A 34 -36.70 7.52 44.04
C ASN A 34 -35.80 8.68 43.55
N LEU A 35 -36.47 9.75 43.08
CA LEU A 35 -35.90 11.09 42.91
C LEU A 35 -35.41 11.64 44.27
N HIS A 36 -34.19 12.18 44.35
CA HIS A 36 -33.90 13.64 44.41
C HIS A 36 -32.41 13.91 44.69
N ASN A 37 -31.83 14.75 43.84
CA ASN A 37 -30.72 15.70 44.07
C ASN A 37 -29.48 15.25 44.88
N THR A 38 -28.35 15.06 44.18
CA THR A 38 -27.06 15.55 44.69
C THR A 38 -26.12 15.81 43.52
N GLN A 39 -25.77 17.08 43.38
CA GLN A 39 -24.73 17.63 42.54
C GLN A 39 -23.43 16.83 42.78
N THR A 40 -22.94 16.11 41.76
CA THR A 40 -21.57 15.60 41.71
C THR A 40 -21.06 15.80 40.30
N GLU A 41 -20.11 16.72 40.19
CA GLU A 41 -19.33 17.01 39.00
C GLU A 41 -18.60 15.75 38.52
N MET A 42 -19.20 14.99 37.62
CA MET A 42 -18.45 14.09 36.76
C MET A 42 -17.98 14.86 35.54
N ARG A 43 -16.71 15.28 35.66
CA ARG A 43 -15.84 15.86 34.66
C ARG A 43 -16.08 15.27 33.26
N ALA A 44 -16.43 16.13 32.32
CA ALA A 44 -16.23 15.90 30.90
C ALA A 44 -14.71 15.83 30.64
N VAL A 45 -14.13 14.65 30.76
CA VAL A 45 -12.81 14.35 30.21
C VAL A 45 -13.01 13.30 29.12
N ASN A 46 -12.23 13.41 28.06
CA ASN A 46 -11.86 12.33 27.16
C ASN A 46 -12.52 12.15 25.78
N ASP A 47 -13.19 13.14 25.21
CA ASP A 47 -13.51 13.09 23.76
C ASP A 47 -12.29 13.45 22.88
N LYS A 48 -11.44 14.37 23.37
CA LYS A 48 -10.23 14.80 22.65
C LYS A 48 -9.12 13.76 22.70
N ASP A 49 -8.94 13.07 23.82
CA ASP A 49 -7.84 12.11 23.98
C ASP A 49 -8.11 10.81 23.20
N GLY A 50 -9.38 10.39 23.06
CA GLY A 50 -9.78 9.31 22.15
C GLY A 50 -9.54 9.65 20.68
N LEU A 51 -9.88 10.88 20.27
CA LEU A 51 -9.62 11.39 18.91
C LEU A 51 -8.11 11.47 18.60
N LEU A 52 -7.31 11.94 19.56
CA LEU A 52 -5.85 12.06 19.41
C LEU A 52 -5.18 10.68 19.30
N LEU A 53 -5.64 9.70 20.08
CA LEU A 53 -5.15 8.31 19.98
C LEU A 53 -5.52 7.70 18.62
N GLN A 54 -6.76 7.89 18.15
CA GLN A 54 -7.20 7.39 16.85
C GLN A 54 -6.38 8.01 15.70
N ALA A 55 -6.17 9.33 15.72
CA ALA A 55 -5.35 10.01 14.72
C ALA A 55 -3.91 9.48 14.69
N SER A 56 -3.33 9.19 15.87
CA SER A 56 -1.98 8.62 15.95
C SER A 56 -1.89 7.19 15.37
N GLN A 57 -2.95 6.40 15.53
CA GLN A 57 -3.05 5.05 14.96
C GLN A 57 -3.19 5.10 13.44
N ASP A 58 -4.10 5.93 12.92
CA ASP A 58 -4.32 6.09 11.48
C ASP A 58 -3.04 6.57 10.75
N GLU A 59 -2.29 7.47 11.37
CA GLU A 59 -0.99 7.94 10.86
C GLU A 59 0.06 6.82 10.85
N PHE A 60 0.13 6.04 11.92
CA PHE A 60 1.02 4.88 12.02
C PHE A 60 0.66 3.81 10.97
N GLU A 61 -0.61 3.46 10.82
CA GLU A 61 -1.09 2.52 9.80
C GLU A 61 -0.77 3.02 8.39
N ALA A 62 -0.96 4.31 8.12
CA ALA A 62 -0.60 4.90 6.85
C ALA A 62 0.90 4.83 6.58
N MET A 63 1.73 5.01 7.60
CA MET A 63 3.19 4.87 7.51
C MET A 63 3.58 3.42 7.22
N VAL A 64 3.08 2.46 7.99
CA VAL A 64 3.34 1.02 7.78
C VAL A 64 2.95 0.59 6.37
N ARG A 65 1.77 1.00 5.89
CA ARG A 65 1.33 0.73 4.51
C ARG A 65 2.27 1.34 3.47
N ASN A 66 2.71 2.58 3.67
CA ASN A 66 3.63 3.22 2.73
C ASN A 66 4.99 2.49 2.68
N VAL A 67 5.46 1.96 3.82
CA VAL A 67 6.67 1.14 3.89
C VAL A 67 6.47 -0.19 3.14
N ASP A 68 5.36 -0.90 3.36
CA ASP A 68 5.05 -2.14 2.64
C ASP A 68 4.99 -1.93 1.12
N VAL A 69 4.23 -0.93 0.66
CA VAL A 69 4.11 -0.60 -0.77
C VAL A 69 5.47 -0.27 -1.37
N LYS A 70 6.29 0.53 -0.68
CA LYS A 70 7.64 0.87 -1.14
C LYS A 70 8.52 -0.37 -1.24
N SER A 71 8.49 -1.26 -0.24
CA SER A 71 9.28 -2.49 -0.23
C SER A 71 8.97 -3.38 -1.43
N LYS A 72 7.68 -3.59 -1.73
CA LYS A 72 7.24 -4.35 -2.91
C LYS A 72 7.70 -3.75 -4.24
N ILE A 73 7.64 -2.42 -4.37
CA ILE A 73 8.14 -1.74 -5.57
C ILE A 73 9.67 -1.90 -5.69
N LEU A 74 10.39 -1.84 -4.57
CA LEU A 74 11.85 -2.01 -4.56
C LEU A 74 12.26 -3.46 -4.86
N GLU A 75 11.50 -4.45 -4.41
CA GLU A 75 11.69 -5.85 -4.78
C GLU A 75 11.53 -6.05 -6.28
N GLN A 76 10.46 -5.50 -6.86
CA GLN A 76 10.28 -5.51 -8.32
C GLN A 76 11.44 -4.81 -9.03
N TYR A 77 11.82 -3.62 -8.56
CA TYR A 77 12.95 -2.88 -9.11
C TYR A 77 14.24 -3.72 -9.09
N ALA A 78 14.53 -4.42 -8.01
CA ALA A 78 15.74 -5.23 -7.89
C ALA A 78 15.85 -6.28 -9.01
N GLY A 79 14.74 -6.93 -9.37
CA GLY A 79 14.71 -7.87 -10.48
C GLY A 79 14.86 -7.23 -11.86
N TRP A 80 14.50 -5.96 -12.02
CA TRP A 80 14.47 -5.27 -13.32
C TRP A 80 15.57 -4.23 -13.52
N LYS A 81 16.32 -3.90 -12.47
CA LYS A 81 17.37 -2.87 -12.47
C LYS A 81 18.30 -3.02 -13.67
N GLY A 82 18.45 -1.93 -14.43
CA GLY A 82 19.34 -1.87 -15.60
C GLY A 82 18.80 -2.52 -16.88
N VAL A 83 17.64 -3.19 -16.87
CA VAL A 83 17.00 -3.65 -18.12
C VAL A 83 16.77 -2.45 -19.03
N ARG A 84 17.27 -2.54 -20.26
CA ARG A 84 17.26 -1.42 -21.21
C ARG A 84 15.86 -1.03 -21.64
N TYR A 85 15.70 0.24 -21.97
CA TYR A 85 14.43 0.72 -22.50
C TYR A 85 14.17 0.18 -23.90
N ARG A 86 12.94 -0.28 -24.14
CA ARG A 86 12.44 -0.60 -25.48
C ARG A 86 10.97 -0.27 -25.58
N LEU A 87 10.60 0.69 -26.43
CA LEU A 87 9.19 1.04 -26.68
C LEU A 87 8.43 -0.21 -27.15
N GLY A 88 7.27 -0.49 -26.54
CA GLY A 88 6.49 -1.71 -26.77
C GLY A 88 7.03 -2.95 -26.03
N GLY A 89 8.25 -2.91 -25.49
CA GLY A 89 8.86 -4.02 -24.76
C GLY A 89 8.25 -4.25 -23.38
N SER A 90 8.22 -5.53 -22.97
CA SER A 90 7.68 -6.00 -21.68
C SER A 90 8.51 -7.16 -21.10
N SER A 91 9.79 -7.28 -21.47
CA SER A 91 10.64 -8.43 -21.10
C SER A 91 12.03 -8.00 -20.64
N LYS A 92 12.84 -8.93 -20.12
CA LYS A 92 14.24 -8.66 -19.75
C LYS A 92 15.15 -8.25 -20.92
N ARG A 93 14.73 -8.48 -22.17
CA ARG A 93 15.42 -7.98 -23.37
C ARG A 93 15.14 -6.50 -23.66
N GLY A 94 14.17 -5.92 -22.97
CA GLY A 94 13.80 -4.53 -23.09
C GLY A 94 12.37 -4.27 -22.63
N ILE A 95 12.19 -3.18 -21.89
CA ILE A 95 10.89 -2.78 -21.32
C ILE A 95 10.68 -1.28 -21.46
N ASP A 96 9.46 -0.83 -21.72
CA ASP A 96 9.12 0.59 -21.67
C ASP A 96 8.54 1.03 -20.32
N CYS A 97 8.30 2.33 -20.18
CA CYS A 97 7.88 2.92 -18.91
C CYS A 97 6.52 2.40 -18.44
N SER A 98 5.53 2.33 -19.33
CA SER A 98 4.19 1.86 -18.98
C SER A 98 4.14 0.35 -18.77
N ALA A 99 4.92 -0.45 -19.49
CA ALA A 99 5.07 -1.88 -19.23
C ALA A 99 5.74 -2.13 -17.88
N PHE A 100 6.77 -1.37 -17.51
CA PHE A 100 7.40 -1.54 -16.20
C PHE A 100 6.41 -1.26 -15.07
N VAL A 101 5.62 -0.19 -15.19
CA VAL A 101 4.52 0.11 -14.27
C VAL A 101 3.49 -1.01 -14.26
N GLN A 102 2.97 -1.43 -15.41
CA GLN A 102 1.98 -2.51 -15.53
C GLN A 102 2.47 -3.80 -14.86
N THR A 103 3.68 -4.25 -15.19
CA THR A 103 4.28 -5.46 -14.62
C THR A 103 4.44 -5.34 -13.10
N THR A 104 4.90 -4.20 -12.59
CA THR A 104 5.03 -3.97 -11.15
C THR A 104 3.69 -4.07 -10.45
N PHE A 105 2.65 -3.42 -10.98
CA PHE A 105 1.33 -3.41 -10.35
C PHE A 105 0.64 -4.77 -10.39
N ARG A 106 0.78 -5.51 -11.50
CA ARG A 106 0.24 -6.85 -11.62
C ARG A 106 0.93 -7.82 -10.66
N GLU A 107 2.26 -7.85 -10.64
CA GLU A 107 3.01 -8.86 -9.90
C GLU A 107 3.04 -8.60 -8.39
N GLN A 108 3.09 -7.33 -7.97
CA GLN A 108 3.23 -6.97 -6.55
C GLN A 108 1.91 -6.68 -5.84
N PHE A 109 0.89 -6.26 -6.60
CA PHE A 109 -0.38 -5.78 -6.06
C PHE A 109 -1.60 -6.45 -6.67
N GLY A 110 -1.44 -7.38 -7.63
CA GLY A 110 -2.57 -8.04 -8.30
C GLY A 110 -3.45 -7.08 -9.09
N MET A 111 -2.92 -5.93 -9.51
CA MET A 111 -3.67 -4.88 -10.20
C MET A 111 -3.28 -4.78 -11.67
N ASP A 112 -4.22 -5.08 -12.56
CA ASP A 112 -4.02 -4.96 -14.00
C ASP A 112 -4.19 -3.52 -14.47
N LEU A 113 -3.07 -2.87 -14.79
CA LEU A 113 -3.06 -1.56 -15.43
C LEU A 113 -3.07 -1.69 -16.96
N PRO A 114 -3.67 -0.75 -17.70
CA PRO A 114 -3.58 -0.68 -19.16
C PRO A 114 -2.15 -0.62 -19.66
N ARG A 115 -1.93 -1.00 -20.93
CA ARG A 115 -0.58 -1.14 -21.49
C ARG A 115 0.10 0.19 -21.77
N SER A 116 -0.64 1.24 -22.11
CA SER A 116 -0.07 2.51 -22.56
C SER A 116 -0.04 3.60 -21.49
N THR A 117 0.95 4.48 -21.55
CA THR A 117 1.00 5.69 -20.68
C THR A 117 -0.22 6.59 -20.88
N SER A 118 -0.79 6.63 -22.10
CA SER A 118 -2.00 7.40 -22.43
C SER A 118 -3.24 6.92 -21.70
N GLU A 119 -3.35 5.62 -21.41
CA GLU A 119 -4.46 5.07 -20.64
C GLU A 119 -4.16 5.13 -19.15
N GLN A 120 -2.92 4.80 -18.73
CA GLN A 120 -2.53 4.82 -17.32
C GLN A 120 -2.65 6.20 -16.67
N GLN A 121 -2.44 7.29 -17.43
CA GLN A 121 -2.58 8.66 -16.92
C GLN A 121 -4.01 9.04 -16.52
N ASP A 122 -5.02 8.34 -17.05
CA ASP A 122 -6.44 8.63 -16.81
C ASP A 122 -7.00 7.78 -15.67
N LEU A 123 -6.19 6.87 -15.11
CA LEU A 123 -6.56 6.09 -13.96
C LEU A 123 -6.48 6.87 -12.65
N GLY A 124 -7.32 6.43 -11.71
CA GLY A 124 -7.24 6.84 -10.31
C GLY A 124 -7.46 8.33 -10.08
N LYS A 125 -7.16 8.78 -8.85
CA LYS A 125 -7.36 10.17 -8.43
C LYS A 125 -6.13 11.01 -8.72
N LYS A 126 -6.31 12.23 -9.23
CA LYS A 126 -5.21 13.21 -9.35
C LYS A 126 -4.73 13.67 -7.97
N ILE A 127 -3.42 13.63 -7.78
CA ILE A 127 -2.74 13.95 -6.51
C ILE A 127 -1.80 15.14 -6.73
N GLN A 128 -1.83 16.08 -5.77
CA GLN A 128 -0.87 17.18 -5.71
C GLN A 128 0.50 16.63 -5.31
N ARG A 129 1.58 17.20 -5.87
CA ARG A 129 2.96 16.73 -5.61
C ARG A 129 3.29 16.59 -4.11
N THR A 130 2.83 17.52 -3.28
CA THR A 130 3.04 17.52 -1.82
C THR A 130 2.29 16.40 -1.08
N LYS A 131 1.31 15.77 -1.72
CA LYS A 131 0.48 14.69 -1.16
C LYS A 131 0.82 13.32 -1.75
N LEU A 132 1.91 13.22 -2.52
CA LEU A 132 2.38 11.97 -3.10
C LEU A 132 2.75 10.97 -2.01
N ARG A 133 2.40 9.71 -2.25
CA ARG A 133 2.72 8.55 -1.40
C ARG A 133 3.35 7.46 -2.25
N PRO A 134 4.18 6.58 -1.66
CA PRO A 134 4.70 5.42 -2.37
C PRO A 134 3.60 4.66 -3.11
N GLY A 135 3.86 4.30 -4.36
CA GLY A 135 2.88 3.67 -5.25
C GLY A 135 2.01 4.65 -6.06
N ASP A 136 2.05 5.95 -5.81
CA ASP A 136 1.43 6.90 -6.75
C ASP A 136 2.20 6.91 -8.08
N LEU A 137 1.49 6.98 -9.20
CA LEU A 137 2.09 7.18 -10.51
C LEU A 137 2.50 8.65 -10.65
N VAL A 138 3.71 8.90 -11.14
CA VAL A 138 4.21 10.23 -11.49
C VAL A 138 4.34 10.35 -13.00
N LEU A 139 3.76 11.42 -13.56
CA LEU A 139 3.59 11.59 -14.99
C LEU A 139 4.41 12.78 -15.49
N PHE A 140 5.04 12.63 -16.65
CA PHE A 140 5.95 13.63 -17.20
C PHE A 140 5.74 13.87 -18.69
N ARG A 141 6.07 15.09 -19.13
CA ARG A 141 6.24 15.44 -20.55
C ARG A 141 7.64 15.04 -21.02
N ALA A 142 7.83 13.75 -21.31
CA ALA A 142 9.14 13.18 -21.67
C ALA A 142 9.00 11.97 -22.60
N GLY A 143 10.13 11.49 -23.13
CA GLY A 143 10.18 10.34 -24.04
C GLY A 143 9.69 10.67 -25.46
N SER A 144 9.83 9.70 -26.36
CA SER A 144 9.49 9.86 -27.79
C SER A 144 8.00 10.07 -28.05
N THR A 145 7.13 9.64 -27.13
CA THR A 145 5.66 9.79 -27.22
C THR A 145 5.17 11.09 -26.57
N GLY A 146 6.07 11.89 -26.00
CA GLY A 146 5.73 13.06 -25.18
C GLY A 146 5.10 12.73 -23.83
N ARG A 147 4.97 11.44 -23.48
CA ARG A 147 4.39 10.95 -22.21
C ARG A 147 5.33 9.94 -21.57
N HIS A 148 5.59 10.12 -20.29
CA HIS A 148 6.39 9.20 -19.49
C HIS A 148 5.75 8.97 -18.12
N VAL A 149 5.95 7.78 -17.56
CA VAL A 149 5.39 7.39 -16.25
C VAL A 149 6.46 6.71 -15.40
N GLY A 150 6.37 6.92 -14.09
CA GLY A 150 7.13 6.20 -13.07
C GLY A 150 6.28 5.97 -11.82
N ILE A 151 6.84 5.21 -10.88
CA ILE A 151 6.19 4.87 -9.60
C ILE A 151 6.92 5.62 -8.48
N TYR A 152 6.19 6.45 -7.72
CA TYR A 152 6.75 7.21 -6.61
C TYR A 152 7.18 6.29 -5.46
N LEU A 153 8.30 6.61 -4.83
CA LEU A 153 8.92 5.84 -3.74
C LEU A 153 8.95 6.59 -2.40
N GLY A 154 8.46 7.84 -2.37
CA GLY A 154 8.69 8.76 -1.25
C GLY A 154 9.97 9.59 -1.44
N ASN A 155 10.08 10.68 -0.67
CA ASN A 155 11.27 11.54 -0.61
C ASN A 155 11.73 12.05 -1.99
N ASP A 156 10.76 12.47 -2.81
CA ASP A 156 10.98 12.90 -4.20
C ASP A 156 11.63 11.85 -5.11
N LYS A 157 11.73 10.59 -4.69
CA LYS A 157 12.27 9.50 -5.53
C LYS A 157 11.16 8.76 -6.26
N PHE A 158 11.48 8.28 -7.45
CA PHE A 158 10.59 7.44 -8.25
C PHE A 158 11.39 6.45 -9.09
N VAL A 159 10.80 5.28 -9.34
CA VAL A 159 11.37 4.25 -10.22
C VAL A 159 10.69 4.27 -11.58
N HIS A 160 11.44 4.08 -12.66
CA HIS A 160 10.92 4.07 -14.03
C HIS A 160 11.90 3.38 -14.99
N ALA A 161 11.44 3.08 -16.21
CA ALA A 161 12.33 2.69 -17.31
C ALA A 161 12.80 3.93 -18.09
N SER A 162 14.03 4.39 -17.84
CA SER A 162 14.65 5.52 -18.54
C SER A 162 15.12 5.14 -19.95
N THR A 163 14.89 6.01 -20.94
CA THR A 163 15.33 5.78 -22.33
C THR A 163 16.84 5.64 -22.48
N SER A 164 17.63 6.28 -21.62
CA SER A 164 19.11 6.25 -21.69
C SER A 164 19.73 5.17 -20.81
N VAL A 165 19.24 5.03 -19.57
CA VAL A 165 19.86 4.18 -18.53
C VAL A 165 19.15 2.83 -18.36
N GLY A 166 17.91 2.69 -18.83
CA GLY A 166 17.05 1.55 -18.52
C GLY A 166 16.30 1.73 -17.19
N VAL A 167 15.87 0.63 -16.59
CA VAL A 167 15.14 0.66 -15.30
C VAL A 167 16.03 1.20 -14.19
N THR A 168 15.66 2.34 -13.63
CA THR A 168 16.45 3.11 -12.67
C THR A 168 15.56 3.88 -11.69
N ILE A 169 16.17 4.44 -10.65
CA ILE A 169 15.55 5.38 -9.71
C ILE A 169 16.09 6.78 -9.98
N SER A 170 15.18 7.75 -10.10
CA SER A 170 15.49 9.17 -10.29
C SER A 170 14.81 10.03 -9.24
N SER A 171 15.18 11.31 -9.19
CA SER A 171 14.65 12.33 -8.29
C SER A 171 13.75 13.31 -9.04
N LEU A 172 12.59 13.65 -8.47
CA LEU A 172 11.73 14.75 -8.93
C LEU A 172 12.40 16.14 -8.76
N ASN A 173 13.50 16.19 -8.00
CA ASN A 173 14.31 17.39 -7.80
C ASN A 173 15.47 17.52 -8.80
N GLU A 174 15.71 16.52 -9.66
CA GLU A 174 16.62 16.70 -10.80
C GLU A 174 15.99 17.65 -11.81
N ASP A 175 16.76 18.63 -12.31
CA ASP A 175 16.28 19.67 -13.24
C ASP A 175 15.48 19.12 -14.42
N TYR A 176 15.93 17.99 -14.99
CA TYR A 176 15.27 17.35 -16.12
C TYR A 176 13.85 16.91 -15.78
N TRP A 177 13.66 16.23 -14.64
CA TRP A 177 12.39 15.69 -14.19
C TRP A 177 11.50 16.76 -13.57
N ASN A 178 12.08 17.72 -12.85
CA ASN A 178 11.36 18.82 -12.24
C ASN A 178 10.61 19.64 -13.31
N LYS A 179 11.30 20.03 -14.39
CA LYS A 179 10.73 20.81 -15.50
C LYS A 179 9.66 20.04 -16.29
N ARG A 180 9.70 18.69 -16.25
CA ARG A 180 8.81 17.83 -17.04
C ARG A 180 7.66 17.24 -16.23
N TYR A 181 7.71 17.34 -14.91
CA TYR A 181 6.66 16.85 -14.03
C TYR A 181 5.33 17.49 -14.40
N ARG A 182 4.29 16.66 -14.57
CA ARG A 182 2.95 17.10 -14.94
C ARG A 182 1.99 16.95 -13.78
N ASP A 183 1.82 15.73 -13.27
CA ASP A 183 0.92 15.40 -12.18
C ASP A 183 1.19 14.02 -11.58
N GLY A 184 0.54 13.75 -10.44
CA GLY A 184 0.51 12.45 -9.79
C GLY A 184 -0.88 11.79 -9.88
N ARG A 185 -0.92 10.45 -9.93
CA ARG A 185 -2.15 9.65 -9.89
C ARG A 185 -2.10 8.57 -8.83
N ARG A 186 -3.11 8.49 -7.97
CA ARG A 186 -3.26 7.41 -7.00
C ARG A 186 -4.20 6.34 -7.52
N VAL A 187 -3.66 5.17 -7.77
CA VAL A 187 -4.40 4.00 -8.29
C VAL A 187 -4.65 2.93 -7.24
N LEU A 188 -3.78 2.82 -6.21
CA LEU A 188 -4.03 1.95 -5.07
C LEU A 188 -5.10 2.57 -4.17
N SER A 189 -6.22 1.88 -4.00
CA SER A 189 -7.24 2.24 -3.00
C SER A 189 -6.74 1.91 -1.59
N SER A 190 -6.98 2.80 -0.64
CA SER A 190 -6.82 2.51 0.79
C SER A 190 -7.97 1.59 1.24
N GLY A 191 -7.84 0.29 0.97
CA GLY A 191 -8.60 -0.80 1.59
C GLY A 191 -10.13 -0.69 1.59
N SER A 192 -10.79 -1.36 0.63
CA SER A 192 -12.00 -2.11 0.94
C SER A 192 -11.61 -3.59 1.02
N ARG A 193 -11.31 -4.08 2.22
CA ARG A 193 -11.41 -5.52 2.47
C ARG A 193 -12.89 -5.78 2.67
N SER A 194 -13.52 -6.44 1.68
CA SER A 194 -14.82 -7.11 1.86
C SER A 194 -14.62 -8.37 2.68
#